data_AF-A0A399PPE8-F1
#
_entry.id   AF-A0A399PPE8-F1
#
_cell.length_a   1.000
_cell.length_b   1.000
_cell.length_c   1.000
_cell.angle_alpha   90.00
_cell.angle_beta   90.00
_cell.angle_gamma   90.00
#
_symmetry.space_group_name_H-M   'P 1'
#
loop_
_entity.id
_entity.type
_entity.pdbx_description
1 polymer ?
#
loop_
_entity_poly.entity_id
_entity_poly.type
_entity_poly.pdbx_seq_one_letter_code
_entity_poly.pdbx_strand_id
1 'polypeptide(L)'
;MLVNEHRTGRVRSEAAREAILGATVRLIHAVGYDHLTIEGVAKEAGVGKQTIYRWWPSRGALIAECMTEGRLIPVEFAVPDTGDLLADIERWLAGV
;
A
#
# COMPACT_ATOMS: atom_id res chain seq x y z
N MET A 1 -14.99 28.87 -35.66
CA MET A 1 -13.99 28.62 -34.60
C MET A 1 -14.60 27.66 -33.60
N LEU A 2 -14.43 26.35 -33.81
CA LEU A 2 -14.94 25.33 -32.89
C LEU A 2 -13.90 25.13 -31.79
N VAL A 3 -14.27 25.47 -30.56
CA VAL A 3 -13.50 25.11 -29.37
C VAL A 3 -13.55 23.60 -29.25
N ASN A 4 -12.46 22.93 -29.62
CA ASN A 4 -12.26 21.52 -29.37
C ASN A 4 -11.95 21.36 -27.89
N GLU A 5 -12.96 21.04 -27.09
CA GLU A 5 -12.78 20.53 -25.72
C GLU A 5 -11.83 19.34 -25.80
N HIS A 6 -10.58 19.58 -25.42
CA HIS A 6 -9.68 18.48 -25.10
C HIS A 6 -10.38 17.68 -24.00
N ARG A 7 -10.84 16.49 -24.36
CA ARG A 7 -11.23 15.45 -23.40
C ARG A 7 -9.98 15.11 -22.59
N THR A 8 -9.65 15.93 -21.61
CA THR A 8 -8.71 15.62 -20.54
C THR A 8 -9.12 14.24 -20.06
N GLY A 9 -8.29 13.23 -20.33
CA GLY A 9 -8.57 11.85 -19.93
C GLY A 9 -8.96 11.84 -18.47
N ARG A 10 -10.01 11.07 -18.13
CA ARG A 10 -10.60 11.06 -16.78
C ARG A 10 -9.49 10.99 -15.73
N VAL A 11 -9.36 12.04 -14.91
CA VAL A 11 -8.38 12.13 -13.82
C VAL A 11 -8.40 10.79 -13.08
N ARG A 12 -7.21 10.22 -12.83
CA ARG A 12 -7.13 8.95 -12.11
C ARG A 12 -7.85 9.12 -10.77
N SER A 13 -8.71 8.16 -10.42
CA SER A 13 -9.54 8.27 -9.21
C SER A 13 -8.68 7.99 -7.98
N GLU A 14 -8.41 9.01 -7.18
CA GLU A 14 -7.72 8.88 -5.88
C GLU A 14 -8.47 7.92 -4.94
N ALA A 15 -9.80 7.93 -4.95
CA ALA A 15 -10.59 6.97 -4.17
C ALA A 15 -10.28 5.50 -4.54
N ALA A 16 -10.06 5.22 -5.83
CA ALA A 16 -9.65 3.88 -6.27
C ALA A 16 -8.21 3.57 -5.83
N ARG A 17 -7.31 4.56 -5.87
CA ARG A 17 -5.93 4.41 -5.39
C ARG A 17 -5.90 4.02 -3.91
N GLU A 18 -6.62 4.77 -3.07
CA GLU A 18 -6.71 4.51 -1.63
C GLU A 18 -7.33 3.15 -1.31
N ALA A 19 -8.40 2.77 -2.03
CA ALA A 19 -9.00 1.45 -1.87
C ALA A 19 -8.01 0.32 -2.18
N ILE A 20 -7.19 0.47 -3.23
CA ILE A 20 -6.18 -0.50 -3.64
C ILE A 20 -5.04 -0.59 -2.61
N LEU A 21 -4.53 0.55 -2.12
CA LEU A 21 -3.49 0.57 -1.09
C LEU A 21 -3.98 -0.08 0.21
N GLY A 22 -5.19 0.27 0.67
CA GLY A 22 -5.78 -0.32 1.87
C GLY A 22 -6.03 -1.83 1.74
N ALA A 23 -6.52 -2.29 0.59
CA ALA A 23 -6.68 -3.72 0.30
C ALA A 23 -5.34 -4.46 0.31
N THR A 24 -4.30 -3.85 -0.27
CA THR A 24 -2.96 -4.42 -0.31
C THR A 24 -2.40 -4.63 1.09
N VAL A 25 -2.50 -3.62 1.95
CA VAL A 25 -2.04 -3.68 3.35
C VAL A 25 -2.74 -4.82 4.09
N ARG A 26 -4.08 -4.88 4.04
CA ARG A 26 -4.85 -5.95 4.70
C ARG A 26 -4.43 -7.33 4.23
N LEU A 27 -4.25 -7.52 2.92
CA LEU A 27 -3.86 -8.80 2.35
C LEU A 27 -2.41 -9.19 2.72
N ILE A 28 -1.47 -8.25 2.71
CA ILE A 28 -0.09 -8.52 3.16
C ILE A 28 -0.08 -9.03 4.59
N HIS A 29 -0.81 -8.36 5.49
CA HIS A 29 -0.90 -8.80 6.89
C HIS A 29 -1.60 -10.16 7.04
N ALA A 30 -2.56 -10.49 6.18
CA ALA A 30 -3.32 -11.74 6.26
C ALA A 30 -2.60 -12.95 5.66
N VAL A 31 -1.92 -12.80 4.52
CA VAL A 31 -1.36 -13.92 3.75
C VAL A 31 0.14 -13.81 3.45
N GLY A 32 0.77 -12.69 3.81
CA GLY A 32 2.18 -12.44 3.53
C GLY A 32 2.46 -12.03 2.07
N TYR A 33 3.71 -11.65 1.82
CA TYR A 33 4.18 -11.12 0.53
C TYR A 33 4.03 -12.14 -0.62
N ASP A 34 4.44 -13.39 -0.39
CA ASP A 34 4.52 -14.40 -1.45
C ASP A 34 3.15 -14.80 -1.99
N HIS A 35 2.15 -14.85 -1.11
CA HIS A 35 0.78 -15.24 -1.45
C HIS A 35 -0.11 -14.08 -1.92
N LEU A 36 0.38 -12.83 -1.87
CA LEU A 36 -0.39 -11.68 -2.36
C LEU A 36 -0.48 -11.70 -3.89
N THR A 37 -1.70 -11.65 -4.42
CA THR A 37 -1.97 -11.59 -5.86
C THR A 37 -2.67 -10.29 -6.25
N ILE A 38 -2.43 -9.82 -7.48
CA ILE A 38 -3.12 -8.63 -8.01
C ILE A 38 -4.63 -8.90 -8.16
N GLU A 39 -4.99 -10.14 -8.48
CA GLU A 39 -6.37 -10.64 -8.48
C GLU A 39 -7.03 -10.49 -7.11
N GLY A 40 -6.34 -10.92 -6.05
CA GLY A 40 -6.82 -10.80 -4.67
C GLY A 40 -7.02 -9.34 -4.27
N VAL A 41 -6.03 -8.49 -4.56
CA VAL A 41 -6.12 -7.05 -4.29
C VAL A 41 -7.27 -6.40 -5.07
N ALA A 42 -7.43 -6.72 -6.35
CA ALA A 42 -8.52 -6.20 -7.18
C ALA A 42 -9.89 -6.57 -6.61
N LYS A 43 -10.05 -7.83 -6.21
CA LYS A 43 -11.28 -8.33 -5.59
C LYS A 43 -11.58 -7.62 -4.26
N GLU A 44 -10.59 -7.53 -3.38
CA GLU A 44 -10.70 -6.89 -2.07
C GLU A 44 -10.99 -5.38 -2.18
N ALA A 45 -10.38 -4.69 -3.16
CA ALA A 45 -10.59 -3.26 -3.40
C ALA A 45 -11.86 -2.96 -4.22
N GLY A 46 -12.55 -3.97 -4.75
CA GLY A 46 -13.73 -3.78 -5.60
C GLY A 46 -13.43 -3.10 -6.95
N VAL A 47 -12.23 -3.30 -7.50
CA VAL A 47 -11.79 -2.69 -8.76
C VAL A 47 -11.33 -3.72 -9.78
N GLY A 48 -11.27 -3.35 -11.06
CA GLY A 48 -10.66 -4.19 -12.09
C GLY A 48 -9.13 -4.12 -12.09
N LYS A 49 -8.45 -5.21 -12.49
CA LYS A 49 -6.97 -5.27 -12.58
C LYS A 49 -6.37 -4.14 -13.42
N GLN A 50 -7.04 -3.75 -14.51
CA GLN A 50 -6.58 -2.65 -15.37
C GLN A 50 -6.54 -1.31 -14.62
N THR A 51 -7.40 -1.11 -13.61
CA THR A 51 -7.33 0.07 -12.74
C THR A 51 -6.08 0.03 -11.88
N ILE A 52 -5.70 -1.12 -11.34
CA ILE A 52 -4.43 -1.29 -10.59
C ILE A 52 -3.24 -1.03 -11.52
N TYR A 53 -3.17 -1.71 -12.67
CA TYR A 53 -2.05 -1.56 -13.60
C TYR A 53 -1.93 -0.17 -14.21
N ARG A 54 -3.04 0.57 -14.29
CA ARG A 54 -3.00 1.98 -14.67
C ARG A 54 -2.16 2.79 -13.71
N TRP A 55 -2.17 2.50 -12.40
CA TRP A 55 -1.42 3.20 -11.36
C TRP A 55 -0.03 2.62 -11.15
N TRP A 56 0.06 1.29 -11.01
CA TRP A 56 1.29 0.58 -10.67
C TRP A 56 1.65 -0.44 -11.76
N PRO A 57 2.82 -0.35 -12.39
CA PRO A 57 3.20 -1.26 -13.47
C PRO A 57 3.44 -2.70 -13.00
N SER A 58 3.59 -2.95 -11.69
CA SER A 58 3.85 -4.27 -11.14
C SER A 58 3.32 -4.41 -9.70
N ARG A 59 3.20 -5.67 -9.22
CA ARG A 59 2.94 -5.97 -7.80
C ARG A 59 3.98 -5.33 -6.89
N GLY A 60 5.26 -5.38 -7.27
CA GLY A 60 6.34 -4.76 -6.53
C GLY A 60 6.18 -3.24 -6.40
N ALA A 61 5.76 -2.54 -7.45
CA ALA A 61 5.54 -1.09 -7.41
C ALA A 61 4.40 -0.69 -6.47
N LEU A 62 3.31 -1.46 -6.45
CA LEU A 62 2.20 -1.26 -5.51
C LEU A 62 2.63 -1.45 -4.05
N ILE A 63 3.41 -2.50 -3.78
CA ILE A 63 3.92 -2.77 -2.43
C ILE A 63 4.92 -1.70 -2.00
N ALA A 64 5.82 -1.28 -2.91
CA ALA A 64 6.79 -0.22 -2.63
C ALA A 64 6.12 1.10 -2.24
N GLU A 65 4.98 1.45 -2.87
CA GLU A 65 4.21 2.62 -2.47
C GLU A 65 3.60 2.45 -1.08
N CYS A 66 3.02 1.28 -0.76
CA CYS A 66 2.54 0.99 0.59
C CYS A 66 3.65 1.11 1.65
N MET A 67 4.87 0.67 1.33
CA MET A 67 6.05 0.82 2.21
C MET A 67 6.46 2.29 2.37
N THR A 68 6.53 3.03 1.27
CA THR A 68 6.98 4.43 1.25
C THR A 68 5.99 5.34 2.00
N GLU A 69 4.70 5.00 1.98
CA GLU A 69 3.67 5.67 2.78
C GLU A 69 3.57 5.16 4.22
N GLY A 70 4.48 4.27 4.64
CA GLY A 70 4.51 3.71 6.00
C GLY A 70 3.31 2.82 6.35
N ARG A 71 2.51 2.39 5.36
CA ARG A 71 1.27 1.62 5.60
C ARG A 71 1.50 0.17 5.99
N LEU A 72 2.71 -0.36 5.76
CA LEU A 72 3.09 -1.74 6.09
C LEU A 72 3.86 -1.86 7.41
N ILE A 73 4.17 -0.73 8.06
CA ILE A 73 4.85 -0.71 9.36
C ILE A 73 3.76 -0.49 10.41
N PRO A 74 3.56 -1.43 11.35
CA PRO A 74 2.65 -1.21 12.47
C PRO A 74 3.03 0.07 13.23
N VAL A 75 2.04 0.90 13.58
CA VAL A 75 2.24 2.15 14.34
C VAL A 75 2.91 1.90 15.70
N GLU A 76 2.84 0.65 16.19
CA GLU A 76 3.48 0.19 17.43
C GLU A 76 4.99 -0.06 17.32
N PHE A 77 5.61 0.17 16.15
CA PHE A 77 7.08 0.18 15.96
C PHE A 77 7.78 1.39 16.64
N ALA A 78 7.22 1.90 17.74
CA ALA A 78 7.89 2.88 18.57
C ALA A 78 8.93 2.16 19.45
N VAL A 79 10.20 2.27 19.08
CA VAL A 79 11.30 1.90 19.99
C VAL A 79 11.20 2.84 21.19
N PRO A 80 11.04 2.34 22.43
CA PRO A 80 11.12 3.18 23.61
C PRO A 80 12.46 3.95 23.57
N ASP A 81 12.46 5.23 23.91
CA ASP A 81 13.70 5.99 24.08
C ASP A 81 13.92 6.18 25.57
N THR A 82 14.44 5.14 26.22
CA THR A 82 14.64 5.12 27.68
C THR A 82 16.02 5.61 28.09
N GLY A 83 16.88 5.92 27.10
CA GLY A 83 18.29 6.28 27.29
C GLY A 83 19.23 5.07 27.35
N ASP A 84 18.71 3.85 27.22
CA ASP A 84 19.48 2.61 27.07
C ASP A 84 19.12 1.92 25.76
N LEU A 85 19.91 2.23 24.72
CA LEU A 85 19.70 1.72 23.37
C LEU A 85 19.66 0.18 23.32
N LEU A 86 20.47 -0.50 24.12
CA LEU A 86 20.52 -1.97 24.12
C LEU A 86 19.22 -2.54 24.69
N ALA A 87 18.77 -2.04 25.85
CA ALA A 87 17.51 -2.46 26.46
C ALA A 87 16.29 -2.14 25.58
N ASP A 88 16.32 -1.00 24.88
CA ASP A 88 15.25 -0.59 23.98
C ASP A 88 15.17 -1.47 22.73
N ILE A 89 16.33 -1.84 22.14
CA ILE A 89 16.41 -2.81 21.03
C ILE A 89 15.97 -4.21 21.49
N GLU A 90 16.39 -4.66 22.67
CA GLU A 90 16.00 -5.97 23.21
C GLU A 90 14.49 -6.06 23.42
N ARG A 91 13.86 -5.03 24.01
CA ARG A 91 12.41 -4.95 24.16
C ARG A 91 11.69 -4.92 22.81
N TRP A 92 12.25 -4.19 21.85
CA TRP A 92 11.70 -4.11 20.51
C TRP A 92 11.78 -5.45 19.78
N LEU A 93 12.91 -6.16 19.84
CA LEU A 93 13.07 -7.49 19.25
C LEU A 93 12.18 -8.55 19.92
N ALA A 94 11.98 -8.46 21.24
CA ALA A 94 11.14 -9.38 21.99
C ALA A 94 9.63 -9.14 21.79
N GLY A 95 9.25 -7.99 21.22
CA GLY A 95 7.86 -7.59 20.93
C GLY A 95 7.40 -7.82 19.48
N VAL A 96 8.24 -8.45 18.64
CA VAL A 96 7.93 -8.85 17.24
C VAL A 96 7.45 -10.29 17.18
#